data_AF-A0A7S2QX89-F1
#
_entry.id   AF-A0A7S2QX89-F1
#
_cell.length_a   1.000
_cell.length_b   1.000
_cell.length_c   1.000
_cell.angle_alpha   90.00
_cell.angle_beta   90.00
_cell.angle_gamma   90.00
#
_symmetry.space_group_name_H-M   'P 1'
#
loop_
_entity.id
_entity.type
_entity.pdbx_description
1 polymer ?
#
loop_
_entity_poly.entity_id
_entity_poly.type
_entity_poly.pdbx_seq_one_letter_code
_entity_poly.pdbx_strand_id
1 'polypeptide(L)'
;KGLSSSAAVCVLIARCFNELYSLGMTTTDEMALAYRGESARTPSACGAMDQACAFGGGRAVVLTFDKGGSMDVREVECAGDICVLVGDLGRAKDTVTILASLQSAFK
;
A
#
# COMPACT_ATOMS: atom_id res chain seq x y z
N LYS A 1 -9.03 -2.14 8.74
CA LYS A 1 -10.21 -2.86 8.21
C LYS A 1 -10.05 -3.41 6.79
N GLY A 2 -8.82 -3.66 6.31
CA GLY A 2 -8.61 -4.22 4.97
C GLY A 2 -8.83 -3.24 3.81
N LEU A 3 -8.85 -1.94 4.09
CA LEU A 3 -9.03 -0.85 3.10
C LEU A 3 -7.80 0.08 3.07
N SER A 4 -6.61 -0.45 3.38
CA SER A 4 -5.34 0.28 3.31
C SER A 4 -5.27 1.60 4.10
N SER A 5 -6.11 1.75 5.13
CA SER A 5 -6.24 3.02 5.88
C SER A 5 -4.97 3.48 6.59
N SER A 6 -4.12 2.54 7.04
CA SER A 6 -2.82 2.84 7.66
C SER A 6 -1.87 3.48 6.63
N ALA A 7 -1.70 2.79 5.49
CA ALA A 7 -0.89 3.30 4.39
C ALA A 7 -1.40 4.64 3.85
N ALA A 8 -2.73 4.84 3.76
CA ALA A 8 -3.30 6.11 3.34
C ALA A 8 -2.89 7.28 4.25
N VAL A 9 -2.83 7.07 5.56
CA VAL A 9 -2.34 8.06 6.52
C VAL A 9 -0.84 8.30 6.33
N CYS A 10 -0.04 7.25 6.18
CA CYS A 10 1.40 7.37 5.95
C CYS A 10 1.72 8.13 4.64
N VAL A 11 1.00 7.83 3.56
CA VAL A 11 1.12 8.52 2.27
C VAL A 11 0.69 9.98 2.38
N LEU A 12 -0.42 10.27 3.08
CA LEU A 12 -0.85 11.64 3.32
C LEU A 12 0.23 12.46 4.02
N ILE A 13 0.83 11.91 5.09
CA ILE A 13 1.92 12.56 5.80
C ILE A 13 3.10 12.80 4.86
N ALA A 14 3.56 11.79 4.13
CA ALA A 14 4.66 11.92 3.17
C ALA A 14 4.39 13.04 2.13
N ARG A 15 3.17 13.08 1.58
CA ARG A 15 2.73 14.11 0.63
C ARG A 15 2.68 15.50 1.24
N CYS A 16 2.15 15.65 2.45
CA CYS A 16 2.14 16.95 3.13
C CYS A 16 3.56 17.50 3.31
N PHE A 17 4.53 16.66 3.69
CA PHE A 17 5.93 17.09 3.78
C PHE A 17 6.55 17.38 2.41
N ASN A 18 6.21 16.59 1.38
CA ASN A 18 6.63 16.85 0.00
C ASN A 18 6.23 18.26 -0.45
N GLU A 19 4.96 18.62 -0.24
CA GLU A 19 4.39 19.92 -0.60
C GLU A 19 4.95 21.05 0.27
N LEU A 20 4.95 20.87 1.60
CA LEU A 20 5.37 21.91 2.55
C LEU A 20 6.83 22.35 2.34
N TYR A 21 7.71 21.40 2.00
CA TYR A 21 9.13 21.66 1.82
C TYR A 21 9.56 21.67 0.35
N SER A 22 8.62 21.55 -0.60
CA SER A 22 8.91 21.51 -2.04
C SER A 22 10.00 20.50 -2.39
N LEU A 23 9.89 19.28 -1.86
CA LEU A 23 10.94 18.25 -1.97
C LEU A 23 11.06 17.64 -3.37
N GLY A 24 10.06 17.85 -4.23
CA GLY A 24 10.06 17.36 -5.61
C GLY A 24 9.93 15.83 -5.73
N MET A 25 9.39 15.17 -4.70
CA MET A 25 9.19 13.72 -4.71
C MET A 25 8.09 13.32 -5.70
N THR A 26 8.30 12.20 -6.39
CA THR A 26 7.29 11.55 -7.23
C THR A 26 6.28 10.77 -6.38
N THR A 27 5.15 10.33 -6.96
CA THR A 27 4.19 9.44 -6.27
C THR A 27 4.87 8.18 -5.75
N THR A 28 5.78 7.59 -6.53
CA THR A 28 6.57 6.42 -6.13
C THR A 28 7.52 6.71 -4.96
N ASP A 29 8.08 7.90 -4.89
CA ASP A 29 8.91 8.32 -3.75
C ASP A 29 8.06 8.48 -2.48
N GLU A 30 6.86 9.07 -2.60
CA GLU A 30 5.89 9.17 -1.51
C GLU A 30 5.50 7.79 -0.98
N MET A 31 5.22 6.83 -1.87
CA MET A 31 4.95 5.44 -1.52
C MET A 31 6.12 4.79 -0.78
N ALA A 32 7.34 4.95 -1.30
CA ALA A 32 8.53 4.36 -0.70
C ALA A 32 8.85 4.97 0.68
N LEU A 33 8.60 6.26 0.86
CA LEU A 33 8.75 6.93 2.15
C LEU A 33 7.68 6.47 3.14
N ALA A 34 6.41 6.41 2.71
CA ALA A 34 5.30 5.93 3.52
C ALA A 34 5.53 4.47 3.98
N TYR A 35 5.95 3.59 3.07
CA TYR A 35 6.25 2.19 3.38
C TYR A 35 7.39 2.07 4.39
N ARG A 36 8.47 2.84 4.24
CA ARG A 36 9.59 2.86 5.19
C ARG A 36 9.14 3.33 6.58
N GLY A 37 8.32 4.38 6.64
CA GLY A 37 7.78 4.89 7.90
C GLY A 37 6.87 3.89 8.60
N GLU A 38 5.99 3.23 7.85
CA GLU A 38 5.06 2.22 8.37
C GLU A 38 5.80 0.95 8.83
N SER A 39 6.75 0.46 8.03
CA SER A 39 7.53 -0.75 8.33
C SER A 39 8.41 -0.59 9.57
N ALA A 40 8.90 0.61 9.86
CA ALA A 40 9.72 0.88 11.04
C ALA A 40 8.93 0.81 12.37
N ARG A 41 7.60 0.90 12.33
CA ARG A 41 6.76 0.94 13.53
C ARG A 41 5.71 -0.15 13.65
N THR A 42 5.52 -0.96 12.62
CA THR A 42 4.45 -1.96 12.61
C THR A 42 5.02 -3.37 12.83
N PRO A 43 4.53 -4.14 13.82
CA PRO A 43 4.96 -5.53 14.05
C PRO A 43 4.62 -6.47 12.90
N SER A 44 3.60 -6.13 12.09
CA SER A 44 3.23 -6.88 10.91
C SER A 44 4.16 -6.54 9.76
N ALA A 45 4.88 -7.55 9.25
CA ALA A 45 5.69 -7.46 8.03
C ALA A 45 4.79 -7.45 6.77
N CYS A 46 3.88 -6.48 6.69
CA CYS A 46 3.04 -6.28 5.52
C CYS A 46 3.90 -5.85 4.33
N GLY A 47 3.51 -6.26 3.12
CA GLY A 47 4.16 -5.80 1.89
C GLY A 47 3.80 -4.36 1.53
N ALA A 48 4.45 -3.82 0.50
CA ALA A 48 4.29 -2.42 0.07
C ALA A 48 3.06 -2.17 -0.84
N MET A 49 2.11 -3.11 -0.88
CA MET A 49 0.94 -3.02 -1.75
C MET A 49 0.01 -1.87 -1.36
N ASP A 50 -0.22 -1.68 -0.06
CA ASP A 50 -1.20 -0.72 0.46
C ASP A 50 -0.83 0.73 0.16
N GLN A 51 0.45 1.04 -0.05
CA GLN A 51 0.92 2.38 -0.37
C GLN A 51 0.48 2.83 -1.77
N ALA A 52 0.00 1.93 -2.64
CA ALA A 52 -0.58 2.28 -3.94
C ALA A 52 -1.80 3.21 -3.84
N CYS A 53 -2.39 3.38 -2.66
CA CYS A 53 -3.37 4.44 -2.41
C CYS A 53 -2.85 5.87 -2.76
N ALA A 54 -1.53 6.06 -2.89
CA ALA A 54 -0.92 7.31 -3.36
C ALA A 54 -1.39 7.75 -4.75
N PHE A 55 -1.81 6.83 -5.63
CA PHE A 55 -2.35 7.16 -6.94
C PHE A 55 -3.74 7.81 -6.88
N GLY A 56 -4.44 7.70 -5.75
CA GLY A 56 -5.76 8.29 -5.55
C GLY A 56 -6.90 7.46 -6.17
N GLY A 57 -8.13 7.96 -6.00
CA GLY A 57 -9.34 7.29 -6.48
C GLY A 57 -9.48 7.31 -8.01
N GLY A 58 -10.13 6.28 -8.55
CA GLY A 58 -10.42 6.17 -9.98
C GLY A 58 -9.25 5.66 -10.84
N ARG A 59 -8.13 5.26 -10.23
CA ARG A 59 -6.97 4.71 -10.94
C ARG A 59 -6.76 3.26 -10.56
N ALA A 60 -6.61 2.41 -11.57
CA ALA A 60 -6.14 1.05 -11.38
C ALA A 60 -4.63 1.00 -11.62
N VAL A 61 -3.92 0.25 -10.79
CA VAL A 61 -2.47 0.07 -10.90
C VAL A 61 -2.10 -1.40 -10.83
N VAL A 62 -1.10 -1.78 -11.62
CA VAL A 62 -0.44 -3.07 -11.54
C VAL A 62 0.86 -2.88 -10.77
N LEU A 63 1.03 -3.67 -9.71
CA LEU A 63 2.24 -3.72 -8.90
C LEU A 63 2.97 -5.02 -9.17
N THR A 64 4.25 -4.91 -9.53
CA THR A 64 5.12 -6.08 -9.74
C THR A 64 6.21 -6.07 -8.68
N PHE A 65 6.30 -7.14 -7.89
CA PHE A 65 7.33 -7.32 -6.86
C PHE A 65 8.34 -8.36 -7.32
N ASP A 66 9.63 -8.00 -7.38
CA ASP A 66 10.71 -8.92 -7.73
C ASP A 66 11.37 -9.53 -6.47
N LYS A 67 12.07 -10.65 -6.62
CA LYS A 67 12.82 -11.33 -5.55
C LYS A 67 13.88 -10.42 -4.89
N GLY A 68 14.34 -9.38 -5.59
CA GLY A 68 15.28 -8.39 -5.09
C GLY A 68 14.66 -7.29 -4.21
N GLY A 69 13.34 -7.33 -3.98
CA GLY A 69 12.63 -6.31 -3.20
C GLY A 69 12.36 -5.01 -3.96
N SER A 70 12.68 -4.96 -5.25
CA SER A 70 12.22 -3.89 -6.14
C SER A 70 10.72 -4.03 -6.41
N MET A 71 10.06 -2.89 -6.54
CA MET A 71 8.65 -2.80 -6.91
C MET A 71 8.54 -1.90 -8.13
N ASP A 72 7.93 -2.43 -9.19
CA ASP A 72 7.50 -1.65 -10.35
C ASP A 72 6.00 -1.37 -10.25
N VAL A 73 5.59 -0.18 -10.69
CA VAL A 73 4.19 0.23 -10.69
C VAL A 73 3.81 0.83 -12.03
N ARG A 74 2.68 0.37 -12.56
CA ARG A 74 2.14 0.85 -13.83
C ARG A 74 0.66 1.14 -13.71
N GLU A 75 0.24 2.35 -14.06
CA GLU A 75 -1.17 2.69 -14.22
C GLU A 75 -1.76 1.89 -15.38
N VAL A 76 -3.00 1.42 -15.19
CA VAL A 76 -3.75 0.69 -16.21
C VAL A 76 -5.12 1.29 -16.39
N GLU A 77 -5.51 1.43 -17.65
CA GLU A 77 -6.87 1.83 -18.02
C GLU A 77 -7.81 0.65 -17.87
N CYS A 78 -8.95 0.88 -17.24
CA CYS A 78 -10.04 -0.08 -17.20
C CYS A 78 -10.91 0.13 -18.43
N ALA A 79 -11.16 -0.94 -19.20
CA ALA A 79 -12.01 -0.88 -20.39
C ALA A 79 -13.51 -0.61 -20.10
N GLY A 80 -13.87 -0.51 -18.81
CA GLY A 80 -15.21 -0.23 -18.33
C GLY A 80 -15.24 -0.17 -16.80
N ASP A 81 -16.43 0.00 -16.24
CA ASP A 81 -16.63 0.12 -14.80
C ASP A 81 -16.33 -1.19 -14.06
N ILE A 82 -15.65 -1.07 -12.92
CA ILE A 82 -15.43 -2.18 -11.99
C ILE A 82 -16.46 -2.08 -10.85
N CYS A 83 -17.56 -2.83 -10.98
CA CYS A 83 -18.62 -2.87 -9.98
C CYS A 83 -18.24 -3.79 -8.80
N VAL A 84 -17.78 -3.21 -7.69
CA VAL A 84 -17.38 -3.94 -6.46
C VAL A 84 -18.41 -3.75 -5.36
N LEU A 85 -18.88 -4.85 -4.77
CA LEU A 85 -19.62 -4.86 -3.51
C LEU A 85 -18.65 -5.19 -2.36
N VAL A 86 -18.50 -4.26 -1.41
CA VAL A 86 -17.65 -4.44 -0.23
C VAL A 86 -18.52 -4.67 1.00
N GLY A 87 -18.26 -5.77 1.74
CA GLY A 87 -18.94 -6.09 2.99
C GLY A 87 -18.01 -6.03 4.20
N ASP A 88 -18.41 -5.35 5.28
CA ASP A 88 -17.73 -5.42 6.59
C ASP A 88 -18.32 -6.59 7.39
N LEU A 89 -17.50 -7.61 7.68
CA LEU A 89 -17.91 -8.79 8.44
C LEU A 89 -18.03 -8.53 9.95
N GLY A 90 -17.68 -7.34 10.44
CA GLY A 90 -17.81 -6.98 11.87
C GLY A 90 -16.91 -7.81 12.79
N ARG A 91 -15.79 -8.30 12.27
CA ARG A 91 -14.83 -9.15 13.02
C ARG A 91 -13.41 -8.58 12.93
N ALA A 92 -12.61 -8.91 13.94
CA ALA A 92 -11.18 -8.62 13.95
C ALA A 92 -10.42 -9.72 13.22
N LYS A 93 -9.24 -9.36 12.69
CA LYS A 93 -8.27 -10.31 12.13
C LYS A 93 -6.95 -10.16 12.87
N ASP A 94 -6.22 -11.26 12.99
CA ASP A 94 -4.84 -11.25 13.47
C ASP A 94 -3.89 -11.21 12.26
N THR A 95 -3.49 -10.00 11.88
CA THR A 95 -2.60 -9.78 10.73
C THR A 95 -1.23 -10.44 10.93
N VAL A 96 -0.72 -10.49 12.16
CA VAL A 96 0.60 -11.07 12.45
C VAL A 96 0.55 -12.57 12.23
N THR A 97 -0.46 -13.24 12.77
CA THR A 97 -0.65 -14.68 12.58
C THR A 97 -0.84 -15.03 11.10
N ILE A 98 -1.69 -14.29 10.38
CA ILE A 98 -1.93 -14.53 8.94
C ILE A 98 -0.62 -14.46 8.13
N LEU A 99 0.20 -13.42 8.36
CA LEU A 99 1.45 -13.25 7.62
C LEU A 99 2.51 -14.29 8.02
N ALA A 100 2.62 -14.62 9.30
CA ALA A 100 3.54 -15.66 9.77
C ALA A 100 3.20 -17.02 9.15
N SER A 101 1.93 -17.39 9.11
CA SER A 101 1.47 -18.62 8.46
C SER A 101 1.77 -18.62 6.97
N LEU A 102 1.49 -17.52 6.25
CA LEU A 102 1.79 -17.38 4.83
C LEU A 102 3.30 -17.56 4.56
N GLN A 103 4.15 -16.84 5.29
CA GLN A 103 5.60 -16.91 5.13
C GLN A 103 6.15 -18.31 5.44
N SER A 104 5.56 -19.01 6.42
CA SER A 104 5.97 -20.39 6.74
C SER A 104 5.64 -21.40 5.64
N ALA A 105 4.56 -21.17 4.88
CA ALA A 105 4.08 -22.09 3.85
C ALA A 105 4.88 -22.01 2.53
N PHE A 106 5.56 -20.89 2.28
CA PHE A 106 6.27 -20.62 1.02
C PHE A 106 7.76 -20.31 1.23
N LYS A 107 8.33 -20.84 2.31
CA LYS A 107 9.76 -20.76 2.62
C LYS A 107 10.60 -21.77 1.84
#